data_AF-A0AB40AJG1-F1
#
_entry.id   AF-A0AB40AJG1-F1
#
_cell.length_a   1.000
_cell.length_b   1.000
_cell.length_c   1.000
_cell.angle_alpha   90.00
_cell.angle_beta   90.00
_cell.angle_gamma   90.00
#
_symmetry.space_group_name_H-M   'P 1'
#
loop_
_entity.id
_entity.type
_entity.pdbx_description
1 polymer ?
#
loop_
_entity_poly.entity_id
_entity_poly.type
_entity_poly.pdbx_seq_one_letter_code
_entity_poly.pdbx_strand_id
1 'polypeptide(L)'
;MHHHHHHHSQLLPCLQCHPQSYIRMVQHLIERCLILRMNRDDCVQALAQHACIQPLVTLAVWKGLLKENKGFFHSYLHEISPRHYNYKAHGRFSGFGRRKQWKCHGK
;
A
#
# COMPACT_ATOMS: atom_id res chain seq x y z
N MET A 1 -18.44 22.41 -28.57
CA MET A 1 -17.38 21.46 -28.14
C MET A 1 -16.85 21.95 -26.80
N HIS A 2 -17.37 21.42 -25.69
CA HIS A 2 -17.01 21.91 -24.35
C HIS A 2 -15.74 21.21 -23.88
N HIS A 3 -14.62 21.94 -23.91
CA HIS A 3 -13.38 21.53 -23.25
C HIS A 3 -13.53 21.73 -21.75
N HIS A 4 -13.83 20.65 -21.02
CA HIS A 4 -13.71 20.63 -19.56
C HIS A 4 -12.22 20.62 -19.19
N HIS A 5 -11.70 21.80 -18.88
CA HIS A 5 -10.43 21.96 -18.17
C HIS A 5 -10.58 21.41 -16.74
N HIS A 6 -10.13 20.17 -16.53
CA HIS A 6 -9.97 19.64 -15.18
C HIS A 6 -8.69 20.21 -14.56
N HIS A 7 -8.88 21.12 -13.61
CA HIS A 7 -7.85 21.66 -12.73
C HIS A 7 -7.03 20.54 -12.09
N HIS A 8 -5.74 20.50 -12.44
CA HIS A 8 -4.75 19.54 -11.96
C HIS A 8 -4.20 19.99 -10.60
N SER A 9 -5.03 19.86 -9.57
CA SER A 9 -4.67 20.06 -8.17
C SER A 9 -4.52 18.69 -7.50
N GLN A 10 -3.37 18.02 -7.68
CA GLN A 10 -2.90 16.85 -6.90
C GLN A 10 -3.95 15.78 -6.51
N LEU A 11 -4.79 15.34 -7.44
CA LEU A 11 -5.74 14.26 -7.19
C LEU A 11 -5.22 12.96 -7.80
N LEU A 12 -4.97 11.97 -6.93
CA LEU A 12 -4.65 10.60 -7.30
C LEU A 12 -5.58 10.14 -8.46
N PRO A 13 -5.07 9.43 -9.48
CA PRO A 13 -5.88 8.95 -10.59
C PRO A 13 -7.09 8.16 -10.08
N CYS A 14 -8.26 8.38 -10.65
CA CYS A 14 -9.45 7.61 -10.26
C CYS A 14 -9.29 6.13 -10.65
N LEU A 15 -9.46 5.23 -9.69
CA LEU A 15 -9.44 3.77 -9.95
C LEU A 15 -10.51 3.36 -10.99
N GLN A 16 -11.67 4.02 -11.00
CA GLN A 16 -12.77 3.68 -11.90
C GLN A 16 -12.55 4.17 -13.34
N CYS A 17 -11.90 5.33 -13.54
CA CYS A 17 -11.70 5.86 -14.89
C CYS A 17 -10.33 5.50 -15.49
N HIS A 18 -9.30 5.32 -14.66
CA HIS A 18 -7.95 4.98 -15.11
C HIS A 18 -7.33 3.87 -14.24
N PRO A 19 -7.88 2.64 -14.27
CA PRO A 19 -7.45 1.56 -13.38
C PRO A 19 -5.97 1.21 -13.54
N GLN A 20 -5.45 1.23 -14.77
CA GLN A 20 -4.04 0.95 -15.05
C GLN A 20 -3.11 2.00 -14.45
N SER A 21 -3.42 3.28 -14.62
CA SER A 21 -2.62 4.38 -14.05
C SER A 21 -2.65 4.36 -12.52
N TYR A 22 -3.80 4.05 -11.92
CA TYR A 22 -3.91 3.91 -10.47
C TYR A 22 -3.08 2.74 -9.93
N ILE A 23 -3.18 1.56 -10.55
CA ILE A 23 -2.40 0.39 -10.13
C ILE A 23 -0.90 0.68 -10.26
N ARG A 24 -0.45 1.29 -11.35
CA ARG A 24 0.96 1.68 -11.55
C ARG A 24 1.45 2.65 -10.47
N MET A 25 0.63 3.64 -10.11
CA MET A 25 0.95 4.56 -9.02
C MET A 25 1.05 3.85 -7.67
N VAL A 26 0.10 2.96 -7.35
CA VAL A 26 0.14 2.18 -6.09
C VAL A 26 1.35 1.26 -6.06
N GLN A 27 1.70 0.62 -7.19
CA GLN A 27 2.92 -0.17 -7.32
C GLN A 27 4.16 0.67 -7.02
N HIS A 28 4.28 1.85 -7.63
CA HIS A 28 5.42 2.73 -7.37
C HIS A 28 5.55 3.14 -5.89
N LEU A 29 4.42 3.37 -5.23
CA LEU A 29 4.40 3.67 -3.80
C LEU A 29 4.82 2.45 -2.94
N ILE A 30 4.41 1.24 -3.34
CA ILE A 30 4.89 0.00 -2.70
C ILE A 30 6.40 -0.16 -2.91
N GLU A 31 6.92 0.07 -4.11
CA GLU A 31 8.37 0.03 -4.40
C GLU A 31 9.15 1.00 -3.50
N ARG A 32 8.63 2.20 -3.26
CA ARG A 32 9.22 3.15 -2.31
C ARG A 32 9.19 2.62 -0.87
N CYS A 33 8.09 2.00 -0.43
CA CYS A 33 8.03 1.36 0.88
C CYS A 33 9.05 0.22 1.01
N LEU A 34 9.26 -0.55 -0.06
CA LEU A 34 10.23 -1.64 -0.08
C LEU A 34 11.66 -1.11 0.09
N ILE A 35 12.03 -0.03 -0.62
CA ILE A 35 13.33 0.65 -0.48
C ILE A 35 13.54 1.14 0.96
N LEU A 36 12.48 1.65 1.60
CA LEU A 36 12.51 2.10 3.00
C LEU A 36 12.50 0.95 4.02
N ARG A 37 12.67 -0.32 3.59
CA ARG A 37 12.72 -1.52 4.45
C ARG A 37 11.45 -1.74 5.28
N MET A 38 10.30 -1.29 4.80
CA MET A 38 9.01 -1.49 5.48
C MET A 38 8.47 -2.90 5.23
N ASN A 39 7.97 -3.55 6.28
CA ASN A 39 7.19 -4.77 6.09
C ASN A 39 5.81 -4.44 5.46
N ARG A 40 5.07 -5.48 5.07
CA ARG A 40 3.77 -5.33 4.42
C ARG A 40 2.79 -4.47 5.22
N ASP A 41 2.73 -4.65 6.53
CA ASP A 41 1.73 -4.00 7.37
C ASP A 41 2.08 -2.51 7.56
N ASP A 42 3.37 -2.21 7.75
CA ASP A 42 3.88 -0.83 7.76
C ASP A 42 3.62 -0.11 6.43
N CYS A 43 3.84 -0.79 5.29
CA CYS A 43 3.54 -0.28 3.96
C CYS A 43 2.04 0.05 3.81
N VAL A 44 1.15 -0.87 4.21
CA VAL A 44 -0.30 -0.67 4.15
C VAL A 44 -0.73 0.52 5.01
N GLN A 45 -0.22 0.64 6.22
CA GLN A 45 -0.53 1.75 7.10
C GLN A 45 -0.01 3.08 6.54
N ALA A 46 1.24 3.12 6.07
CA ALA A 46 1.84 4.33 5.51
C ALA A 46 1.06 4.85 4.30
N LEU A 47 0.66 3.96 3.37
CA LEU A 47 -0.10 4.37 2.19
C LEU A 47 -1.53 4.81 2.51
N ALA A 48 -2.14 4.21 3.53
CA ALA A 48 -3.46 4.66 4.01
C ALA A 48 -3.38 6.05 4.66
N GLN A 49 -2.35 6.31 5.46
CA GLN A 49 -2.19 7.56 6.20
C GLN A 49 -1.70 8.72 5.33
N HIS A 50 -0.72 8.46 4.46
CA HIS A 50 -0.01 9.53 3.73
C HIS A 50 -0.48 9.70 2.28
N ALA A 51 -1.05 8.66 1.67
CA ALA A 51 -1.49 8.69 0.28
C ALA A 51 -3.00 8.45 0.12
N CYS A 52 -3.76 8.32 1.22
CA CYS A 52 -5.21 8.07 1.21
C CYS A 52 -5.60 6.84 0.36
N ILE A 53 -4.69 5.87 0.20
CA ILE A 53 -4.96 4.65 -0.56
C ILE A 53 -5.68 3.66 0.33
N GLN A 54 -6.76 3.07 -0.18
CA GLN A 54 -7.50 2.06 0.57
C GLN A 54 -6.59 0.85 0.86
N PRO A 55 -6.50 0.38 2.13
CA PRO A 55 -5.67 -0.76 2.50
C PRO A 55 -5.89 -2.00 1.63
N LEU A 56 -7.13 -2.26 1.23
CA LEU A 56 -7.49 -3.39 0.37
C LEU A 56 -6.83 -3.31 -1.00
N VAL A 57 -6.69 -2.12 -1.58
CA VAL A 57 -6.01 -1.93 -2.86
C VAL A 57 -4.52 -2.19 -2.70
N THR A 58 -3.87 -1.62 -1.68
CA THR A 58 -2.45 -1.88 -1.40
C THR A 58 -2.18 -3.37 -1.22
N LEU A 59 -3.02 -4.07 -0.45
CA LEU A 59 -2.91 -5.52 -0.25
C LEU A 59 -3.08 -6.31 -1.56
N ALA A 60 -4.03 -5.92 -2.41
CA ALA A 60 -4.25 -6.58 -3.70
C ALA A 60 -3.06 -6.42 -4.64
N VAL A 61 -2.53 -5.19 -4.76
CA VAL A 61 -1.36 -4.90 -5.60
C VAL A 61 -0.12 -5.60 -5.05
N TRP A 62 0.11 -5.55 -3.73
CA TRP A 62 1.19 -6.28 -3.07
C TRP A 62 1.14 -7.78 -3.36
N LYS A 63 -0.06 -8.40 -3.25
CA LYS A 63 -0.25 -9.83 -3.57
C LYS A 63 0.07 -10.14 -5.04
N GLY A 64 -0.30 -9.24 -5.96
CA GLY A 64 0.08 -9.34 -7.37
C GLY A 64 1.59 -9.31 -7.55
N LEU A 65 2.28 -8.31 -6.98
CA LEU A 65 3.73 -8.16 -7.05
C LEU A 65 4.47 -9.37 -6.47
N LEU A 66 4.00 -9.90 -5.33
CA LEU A 66 4.53 -11.10 -4.70
C LEU A 66 4.44 -12.33 -5.61
N LYS A 67 3.29 -12.49 -6.30
CA LYS A 67 3.06 -13.63 -7.20
C LYS A 67 3.99 -13.59 -8.41
N GLU A 68 4.19 -12.41 -9.00
CA GLU A 68 5.01 -12.21 -10.19
C GLU A 68 6.52 -12.22 -9.85
N ASN A 69 6.92 -11.79 -8.65
CA ASN A 69 8.33 -11.59 -8.27
C ASN A 69 8.74 -12.38 -7.01
N LYS A 70 8.38 -13.68 -6.95
CA LYS A 70 8.56 -14.51 -5.74
C LYS A 70 9.99 -14.50 -5.19
N GLY A 71 10.99 -14.61 -6.06
CA GLY A 71 12.41 -14.66 -5.65
C GLY A 71 12.86 -13.38 -4.96
N PHE A 72 12.48 -12.23 -5.51
CA PHE A 72 12.77 -10.92 -4.90
C PHE A 72 12.14 -10.80 -3.51
N PHE A 73 10.83 -11.08 -3.41
CA PHE A 73 10.12 -10.94 -2.12
C PHE A 73 10.59 -11.94 -1.07
N HIS A 74 11.02 -13.14 -1.47
CA HIS A 74 11.62 -14.11 -0.55
C HIS A 74 12.91 -13.53 0.08
N SER A 75 13.84 -13.04 -0.73
CA SER A 75 15.08 -12.42 -0.25
C SER A 75 14.79 -11.16 0.57
N TYR A 76 13.90 -10.30 0.09
CA TYR A 76 13.53 -9.08 0.78
C TYR A 76 12.95 -9.34 2.17
N LEU A 77 11.96 -10.23 2.28
CA LEU A 77 11.33 -10.57 3.55
C LEU A 77 12.33 -11.23 4.51
N HIS A 78 13.27 -12.01 3.99
CA HIS A 78 14.35 -12.58 4.80
C HIS A 78 15.32 -11.51 5.32
N GLU A 79 15.62 -10.48 4.52
CA GLU A 79 16.49 -9.36 4.92
C GLU A 79 15.84 -8.44 5.97
N ILE A 80 14.56 -8.12 5.80
CA ILE A 80 13.83 -7.28 6.76
C ILE A 80 13.31 -8.06 7.97
N SER A 81 13.32 -9.39 7.91
CA SER A 81 13.07 -10.22 9.08
C SER A 81 14.17 -9.91 10.09
N PRO A 82 13.83 -9.33 11.25
CA PRO A 82 14.85 -8.97 12.19
C PRO A 82 15.50 -10.28 12.67
N ARG A 83 16.79 -10.46 12.32
CA ARG A 83 17.60 -11.61 12.73
C ARG A 83 17.53 -11.69 14.24
N HIS A 84 16.70 -12.59 14.76
CA HIS A 84 16.60 -13.01 16.16
C HIS A 84 17.30 -12.07 17.16
N TYR A 85 16.72 -10.89 17.38
CA TYR A 85 16.91 -10.19 18.65
C TYR A 85 15.58 -10.28 19.38
N ASN A 86 15.61 -10.63 20.66
CA ASN A 86 14.43 -10.86 21.48
C ASN A 86 13.59 -9.58 21.66
N TYR A 87 12.72 -9.23 20.71
CA TYR A 87 11.59 -8.34 20.96
C TYR A 87 10.42 -9.20 21.42
N LYS A 88 10.22 -9.17 22.74
CA LYS A 88 8.99 -9.64 23.40
C LYS A 88 7.78 -9.10 22.64
N ALA A 89 6.80 -9.97 22.48
CA ALA A 89 5.54 -9.76 21.78
C ALA A 89 4.86 -8.43 22.13
N HIS A 90 4.70 -7.55 21.14
CA HIS A 90 3.64 -6.56 21.15
C HIS A 90 2.45 -7.09 20.36
N GLY A 91 1.49 -7.63 21.09
CA GLY A 91 0.07 -7.52 20.77
C GLY A 91 -0.45 -8.36 19.60
N ARG A 92 -1.09 -9.48 19.97
CA ARG A 92 -2.13 -10.13 19.17
C ARG A 92 -3.08 -9.08 18.58
N PHE A 93 -3.41 -9.21 17.29
CA PHE A 93 -4.80 -9.10 16.88
C PHE A 93 -5.20 -10.34 16.06
N SER A 94 -5.69 -11.32 16.81
CA SER A 94 -6.70 -12.26 16.36
C SER A 94 -7.93 -11.52 15.84
N GLY A 95 -8.44 -11.93 14.69
CA GLY A 95 -9.84 -11.72 14.32
C GLY A 95 -10.08 -10.98 13.01
N PHE A 96 -10.60 -11.71 12.02
CA PHE A 96 -11.53 -11.14 11.04
C PHE A 96 -12.64 -10.42 11.81
N GLY A 97 -12.70 -9.09 11.73
CA GLY A 97 -13.68 -8.32 12.49
C GLY A 97 -13.71 -6.82 12.16
N ARG A 98 -14.72 -6.45 11.36
CA ARG A 98 -15.31 -5.10 11.19
C ARG A 98 -14.43 -3.99 10.58
N ARG A 99 -14.94 -3.48 9.45
CA ARG A 99 -14.55 -2.24 8.77
C ARG A 99 -14.35 -1.10 9.79
N LYS A 100 -13.09 -0.75 10.09
CA LYS A 100 -12.79 0.62 10.50
C LYS A 100 -12.90 1.47 9.24
N GLN A 101 -13.84 2.41 9.25
CA GLN A 101 -13.99 3.40 8.19
C GLN A 101 -12.76 4.31 8.23
N TRP A 102 -11.82 4.09 7.33
CA TRP A 102 -10.67 4.96 7.13
C TRP A 102 -11.21 6.30 6.59
N LYS A 103 -11.41 7.27 7.48
CA LYS A 103 -11.83 8.63 7.11
C LYS A 103 -10.62 9.41 6.60
N CYS A 104 -10.39 9.35 5.30
CA CYS A 104 -9.53 10.31 4.62
C CYS A 104 -10.22 11.68 4.72
N HIS A 105 -9.71 12.59 5.56
CA HIS A 105 -10.21 13.95 5.62
C HIS A 105 -9.70 14.69 4.38
N GLY A 106 -10.53 14.72 3.33
CA GLY A 106 -10.37 15.68 2.23
C GLY A 106 -10.80 17.05 2.74
N LYS A 107 -9.88 18.02 2.72
CA LYS A 107 -10.24 19.44 2.77
C LYS A 107 -10.81 19.87 1.44
#